data_AF-A0A8X7MHW4-F1
#
_entry.id   AF-A0A8X7MHW4-F1
#
_cell.length_a   1.000
_cell.length_b   1.000
_cell.length_c   1.000
_cell.angle_alpha   90.00
_cell.angle_beta   90.00
_cell.angle_gamma   90.00
#
_symmetry.space_group_name_H-M   'P 1'
#
loop_
_entity.id
_entity.type
_entity.pdbx_description
1 polymer ?
#
loop_
_entity_poly.entity_id
_entity_poly.type
_entity_poly.pdbx_seq_one_letter_code
_entity_poly.pdbx_strand_id
1 'polypeptide(L)'
;MLLRNQTATVVPQITIRVFNARLKLFIVEFKRYFGKVMYLIKVIEFQKRGLPHAHIVFALHPELPISAIDDVVCAELPPADQPRLRQLVQQFMMHPADHVFRANGTLNESSRCQKDGECCYGFPHPLNETTHLDPFSQRIVYRRRHEEDHMIAQYSPVLLLLWNGHCHVDIAVSHHTFVYMFKYVAKGPDTAEYRIREETQHDRNDAESVAARNEHAQAKIAEDFIRARYLSATEAAWRIFGNELTHKTPSVQRLAIHD
;
A
#
# COMPACT_ATOMS: atom_id res chain seq x y z
N MET A 1 -24.34 -1.89 -7.45
CA MET A 1 -23.27 -2.53 -8.25
C MET A 1 -22.84 -1.53 -9.31
N LEU A 2 -21.57 -1.51 -9.75
CA LEU A 2 -21.15 -0.63 -10.84
C LEU A 2 -21.85 -1.05 -12.15
N LEU A 3 -22.27 -0.09 -12.96
CA LEU A 3 -22.84 -0.35 -14.29
C LEU A 3 -21.73 -0.76 -15.28
N ARG A 4 -22.11 -1.34 -16.42
CA ARG A 4 -21.16 -1.61 -17.51
C ARG A 4 -20.38 -0.33 -17.85
N ASN A 5 -19.07 -0.45 -17.99
CA ASN A 5 -18.09 0.62 -18.28
C ASN A 5 -17.82 1.64 -17.15
N GLN A 6 -18.40 1.47 -15.95
CA GLN A 6 -17.99 2.28 -14.80
C GLN A 6 -16.76 1.70 -14.12
N THR A 7 -15.76 2.55 -13.84
CA THR A 7 -14.60 2.17 -13.04
C THR A 7 -14.83 2.45 -11.56
N ALA A 8 -14.00 1.88 -10.70
CA ALA A 8 -14.08 2.08 -9.25
C ALA A 8 -13.91 3.54 -8.80
N THR A 9 -13.37 4.42 -9.67
CA THR A 9 -13.22 5.86 -9.40
C THR A 9 -14.44 6.68 -9.78
N VAL A 10 -15.33 6.17 -10.64
CA VAL A 10 -16.53 6.90 -11.11
C VAL A 10 -17.61 6.97 -10.04
N VAL A 11 -17.74 5.93 -9.20
CA VAL A 11 -18.76 5.84 -8.15
C VAL A 11 -18.09 5.60 -6.78
N PRO A 12 -17.33 6.59 -6.26
CA PRO A 12 -16.51 6.43 -5.07
C PRO A 12 -17.30 5.96 -3.85
N GLN A 13 -18.56 6.39 -3.70
CA GLN A 13 -19.44 5.97 -2.61
C GLN A 13 -19.70 4.46 -2.57
N ILE A 14 -19.84 3.81 -3.73
CA ILE A 14 -20.06 2.36 -3.79
C ILE A 14 -18.73 1.65 -3.49
N THR A 15 -17.63 2.09 -4.12
CA THR A 15 -16.30 1.54 -3.90
C THR A 15 -15.92 1.54 -2.42
N ILE A 16 -16.11 2.67 -1.74
CA ILE A 16 -15.83 2.80 -0.31
C ILE A 16 -16.73 1.90 0.54
N ARG A 17 -18.04 1.85 0.27
CA ARG A 17 -18.96 1.00 1.04
C ARG A 17 -18.59 -0.47 0.93
N VAL A 18 -18.32 -0.94 -0.30
CA VAL A 18 -17.92 -2.32 -0.56
C VAL A 18 -16.57 -2.61 0.08
N PHE A 19 -15.56 -1.76 -0.12
CA PHE A 19 -14.24 -1.95 0.47
C PHE A 19 -14.31 -2.01 2.01
N ASN A 20 -15.00 -1.06 2.65
CA ASN A 20 -15.14 -1.04 4.11
C ASN A 20 -15.89 -2.27 4.65
N ALA A 21 -16.98 -2.69 3.99
CA ALA A 21 -17.73 -3.88 4.39
C ALA A 21 -16.89 -5.14 4.28
N ARG A 22 -16.18 -5.33 3.16
CA ARG A 22 -15.27 -6.47 2.96
C ARG A 22 -14.12 -6.45 3.94
N LEU A 23 -13.54 -5.28 4.22
CA LEU A 23 -12.46 -5.11 5.18
C LEU A 23 -12.91 -5.44 6.61
N LYS A 24 -14.13 -5.07 7.01
CA LYS A 24 -14.69 -5.45 8.32
C LYS A 24 -14.81 -6.97 8.46
N LEU A 25 -15.35 -7.65 7.43
CA LEU A 25 -15.42 -9.12 7.41
C LEU A 25 -14.05 -9.76 7.43
N PHE A 26 -13.09 -9.22 6.66
CA PHE A 26 -11.70 -9.67 6.66
C PHE A 26 -11.11 -9.63 8.07
N ILE A 27 -11.28 -8.53 8.82
CA ILE A 27 -10.74 -8.42 10.19
C ILE A 27 -11.42 -9.39 11.16
N VAL A 28 -12.72 -9.66 11.00
CA VAL A 28 -13.45 -10.63 11.85
C VAL A 28 -12.94 -12.05 11.62
N GLU A 29 -12.89 -12.49 10.36
CA GLU A 29 -12.41 -13.83 10.01
C GLU A 29 -10.91 -14.00 10.33
N PHE A 30 -10.12 -12.95 10.11
CA PHE A 30 -8.72 -12.90 10.51
C PHE A 30 -8.55 -13.21 12.00
N LYS A 31 -9.28 -12.48 12.88
CA LYS A 31 -9.24 -12.72 14.33
C LYS A 31 -9.68 -14.13 14.71
N ARG A 32 -10.61 -14.72 13.95
CA ARG A 32 -11.06 -16.10 14.18
C ARG A 32 -10.01 -17.13 13.78
N TYR A 33 -9.34 -16.91 12.65
CA TYR A 33 -8.38 -17.87 12.08
C TYR A 33 -7.04 -17.89 12.82
N PHE A 34 -6.49 -16.72 13.12
CA PHE A 34 -5.14 -16.59 13.69
C PHE A 34 -5.11 -16.63 15.24
N GLY A 35 -6.27 -16.63 15.89
CA GLY A 35 -6.39 -16.74 17.34
C GLY A 35 -6.38 -15.39 18.07
N LYS A 36 -5.91 -15.38 19.33
CA LYS A 36 -6.02 -14.22 20.21
C LYS A 36 -5.09 -13.09 19.73
N VAL A 37 -5.68 -12.03 19.20
CA VAL A 37 -4.96 -10.82 18.78
C VAL A 37 -4.65 -9.94 20.00
N MET A 38 -3.36 -9.70 20.26
CA MET A 38 -2.87 -8.86 21.35
C MET A 38 -2.95 -7.37 21.01
N TYR A 39 -2.48 -7.02 19.82
CA TYR A 39 -2.70 -5.69 19.26
C TYR A 39 -3.02 -5.76 17.77
N LEU A 40 -3.76 -4.76 17.29
CA LEU A 40 -4.13 -4.59 15.89
C LEU A 40 -4.01 -3.11 15.55
N ILE A 41 -3.23 -2.80 14.52
CA ILE A 41 -3.10 -1.45 13.97
C ILE A 41 -3.46 -1.53 12.49
N LYS A 42 -4.39 -0.69 12.08
CA LYS A 42 -4.84 -0.61 10.69
C LYS A 42 -4.80 0.83 10.23
N VAL A 43 -4.22 1.05 9.06
CA VAL A 43 -4.18 2.36 8.39
C VAL A 43 -4.79 2.22 7.00
N ILE A 44 -5.71 3.12 6.65
CA ILE A 44 -6.30 3.24 5.32
C ILE A 44 -5.58 4.34 4.56
N GLU A 45 -5.00 3.97 3.43
CA GLU A 45 -4.33 4.85 2.50
C GLU A 45 -5.11 4.88 1.18
N PHE A 46 -5.14 6.03 0.52
CA PHE A 46 -5.68 6.17 -0.83
C PHE A 46 -4.50 6.36 -1.76
N GLN A 47 -4.18 5.34 -2.55
CA GLN A 47 -3.06 5.43 -3.50
C GLN A 47 -3.33 6.52 -4.55
N LYS A 48 -2.32 6.97 -5.31
CA LYS A 48 -2.38 8.09 -6.29
C LYS A 48 -3.61 8.15 -7.23
N ARG A 49 -4.34 7.04 -7.44
CA ARG A 49 -5.58 6.97 -8.24
C ARG A 49 -6.86 6.93 -7.40
N GLY A 50 -6.76 7.16 -6.10
CA GLY A 50 -7.82 7.12 -5.10
C GLY A 50 -8.20 5.73 -4.59
N LEU A 51 -7.67 4.63 -5.11
CA LEU A 51 -8.14 3.31 -4.64
C LEU A 51 -7.75 3.09 -3.17
N PRO A 52 -8.69 2.67 -2.32
CA PRO A 52 -8.42 2.42 -0.91
C PRO A 52 -7.52 1.19 -0.74
N HIS A 53 -6.55 1.30 0.13
CA HIS A 53 -5.62 0.25 0.53
C HIS A 53 -5.57 0.23 2.06
N ALA A 54 -5.65 -0.96 2.67
CA ALA A 54 -5.44 -1.13 4.09
C ALA A 54 -4.05 -1.72 4.37
N HIS A 55 -3.25 -1.03 5.18
CA HIS A 55 -2.08 -1.60 5.84
C HIS A 55 -2.52 -2.10 7.20
N ILE A 56 -2.29 -3.37 7.50
CA ILE A 56 -2.72 -4.00 8.76
C ILE A 56 -1.52 -4.69 9.39
N VAL A 57 -1.29 -4.41 10.67
CA VAL A 57 -0.31 -5.10 11.51
C VAL A 57 -1.05 -5.65 12.73
N PHE A 58 -0.73 -6.87 13.11
CA PHE A 58 -1.27 -7.51 14.30
C PHE A 58 -0.20 -8.33 15.00
N ALA A 59 -0.38 -8.58 16.29
CA ALA A 59 0.36 -9.59 17.04
C ALA A 59 -0.60 -10.61 17.64
N LEU A 60 -0.16 -11.86 17.69
CA LEU A 60 -0.92 -13.00 18.18
C LEU A 60 -0.37 -13.48 19.52
N HIS A 61 -1.22 -14.09 20.33
CA HIS A 61 -0.82 -14.82 21.53
C HIS A 61 -1.46 -16.22 21.57
N PRO A 62 -0.67 -17.30 21.70
CA PRO A 62 0.80 -17.31 21.66
C PRO A 62 1.33 -16.82 20.30
N GLU A 63 2.62 -16.47 20.26
CA GLU A 63 3.28 -16.14 19.00
C GLU A 63 3.28 -17.37 18.08
N LEU A 64 3.17 -17.12 16.77
CA LEU A 64 3.22 -18.18 15.77
C LEU A 64 4.66 -18.72 15.68
N PRO A 65 4.92 -20.00 16.01
CA PRO A 65 6.25 -20.56 15.88
C PRO A 65 6.64 -20.68 14.40
N ILE A 66 7.94 -20.58 14.10
CA ILE A 66 8.46 -20.66 12.72
C ILE A 66 7.99 -21.94 12.02
N SER A 67 7.96 -23.06 12.75
CA SER A 67 7.51 -24.36 12.24
C SER A 67 6.06 -24.40 11.77
N ALA A 68 5.23 -23.42 12.17
CA ALA A 68 3.81 -23.33 11.81
C ALA A 68 3.53 -22.20 10.80
N ILE A 69 4.56 -21.50 10.29
CA ILE A 69 4.38 -20.42 9.31
C ILE A 69 3.72 -20.95 8.04
N ASP A 70 4.16 -22.11 7.56
CA ASP A 70 3.68 -22.70 6.31
C ASP A 70 2.21 -23.14 6.37
N ASP A 71 1.62 -23.26 7.57
CA ASP A 71 0.20 -23.57 7.76
C ASP A 71 -0.70 -22.36 7.49
N VAL A 72 -0.13 -21.15 7.49
CA VAL A 72 -0.92 -19.90 7.43
C VAL A 72 -0.45 -18.93 6.36
N VAL A 73 0.82 -18.96 5.97
CA VAL A 73 1.41 -18.17 4.89
C VAL A 73 2.15 -19.09 3.94
N CYS A 74 1.93 -18.91 2.66
CA CYS A 74 2.55 -19.68 1.59
C CYS A 74 3.16 -18.70 0.57
N ALA A 75 4.22 -19.14 -0.10
CA ALA A 75 4.83 -18.42 -1.21
C ALA A 75 4.97 -19.30 -2.46
N GLU A 76 4.27 -20.43 -2.47
CA GLU A 76 4.30 -21.44 -3.54
C GLU A 76 3.01 -21.38 -4.36
N LEU A 77 3.08 -21.85 -5.61
CA LEU A 77 1.91 -22.00 -6.46
C LEU A 77 1.04 -23.16 -5.93
N PRO A 78 -0.26 -22.95 -5.66
CA PRO A 78 -1.12 -24.02 -5.16
C PRO A 78 -1.21 -25.20 -6.14
N PRO A 79 -1.35 -26.44 -5.63
CA PRO A 79 -1.53 -27.63 -6.47
C PRO A 79 -2.79 -27.56 -7.34
N ALA A 80 -2.83 -28.40 -8.38
CA ALA A 80 -3.90 -28.40 -9.39
C ALA A 80 -5.29 -28.77 -8.83
N ASP A 81 -5.34 -29.50 -7.71
CA ASP A 81 -6.57 -29.86 -6.99
C ASP A 81 -7.16 -28.69 -6.18
N GLN A 82 -6.44 -27.56 -6.09
CA GLN A 82 -6.92 -26.30 -5.53
C GLN A 82 -7.08 -25.22 -6.62
N PRO A 83 -7.91 -25.46 -7.65
CA PRO A 83 -7.92 -24.63 -8.87
C PRO A 83 -8.31 -23.18 -8.58
N ARG A 84 -9.21 -22.95 -7.61
CA ARG A 84 -9.65 -21.61 -7.24
C ARG A 84 -8.53 -20.81 -6.58
N LEU A 85 -7.80 -21.40 -5.63
CA LEU A 85 -6.68 -20.71 -4.99
C LEU A 85 -5.55 -20.47 -6.00
N ARG A 86 -5.23 -21.48 -6.83
CA ARG A 86 -4.23 -21.37 -7.90
C ARG A 86 -4.53 -20.19 -8.83
N GLN A 87 -5.78 -20.06 -9.27
CA GLN A 87 -6.24 -18.92 -10.08
C GLN A 87 -6.02 -17.58 -9.37
N LEU A 88 -6.36 -17.48 -8.08
CA LEU A 88 -6.19 -16.24 -7.32
C LEU A 88 -4.73 -15.87 -7.13
N VAL A 89 -3.86 -16.84 -6.86
CA VAL A 89 -2.41 -16.62 -6.73
C VAL A 89 -1.86 -16.11 -8.06
N GLN A 90 -2.19 -16.77 -9.16
CA GLN A 90 -1.78 -16.34 -10.51
C GLN A 90 -2.27 -14.94 -10.86
N GLN A 91 -3.50 -14.59 -10.47
CA GLN A 91 -4.10 -13.31 -10.79
C GLN A 91 -3.60 -12.16 -9.91
N PHE A 92 -3.38 -12.42 -8.62
CA PHE A 92 -3.23 -11.35 -7.62
C PHE A 92 -1.90 -11.36 -6.88
N MET A 93 -1.16 -12.47 -6.89
CA MET A 93 0.09 -12.60 -6.12
C MET A 93 1.33 -12.75 -7.01
N MET A 94 1.18 -12.85 -8.34
CA MET A 94 2.31 -12.88 -9.26
C MET A 94 2.93 -11.50 -9.44
N HIS A 95 4.23 -11.40 -9.24
CA HIS A 95 5.02 -10.26 -9.64
C HIS A 95 5.20 -10.26 -11.17
N PRO A 96 5.07 -9.13 -11.87
CA PRO A 96 5.18 -9.10 -13.32
C PRO A 96 6.55 -9.57 -13.82
N ALA A 97 6.60 -10.37 -14.89
CA ALA A 97 7.86 -10.85 -15.44
C ALA A 97 8.72 -9.71 -16.02
N ASP A 98 8.08 -8.69 -16.61
CA ASP A 98 8.72 -7.53 -17.22
C ASP A 98 9.02 -6.39 -16.24
N HIS A 99 8.95 -6.66 -14.93
CA HIS A 99 9.04 -5.65 -13.88
C HIS A 99 10.40 -4.93 -13.79
N VAL A 100 11.51 -5.58 -14.19
CA VAL A 100 12.84 -4.96 -14.26
C VAL A 100 13.25 -4.71 -15.70
N PHE A 101 13.11 -5.72 -16.56
CA PHE A 101 13.47 -5.65 -17.98
C PHE A 101 12.24 -5.89 -18.84
N ARG A 102 12.08 -5.11 -19.90
CA ARG A 102 11.07 -5.33 -20.93
C ARG A 102 11.44 -6.56 -21.77
N ALA A 103 10.48 -7.06 -22.55
CA ALA A 103 10.69 -8.21 -23.44
C ALA A 103 11.85 -8.03 -24.46
N ASN A 104 12.23 -6.80 -24.78
CA ASN A 104 13.36 -6.48 -25.67
C ASN A 104 14.70 -6.32 -24.94
N GLY A 105 14.77 -6.64 -23.63
CA GLY A 105 15.98 -6.55 -22.81
C GLY A 105 16.31 -5.17 -22.25
N THR A 106 15.53 -4.13 -22.59
CA THR A 106 15.74 -2.77 -22.05
C THR A 106 15.15 -2.63 -20.65
N LEU A 107 15.70 -1.73 -19.82
CA LEU A 107 15.17 -1.47 -18.49
C LEU A 107 13.71 -0.97 -18.54
N ASN A 108 12.90 -1.43 -17.60
CA ASN A 108 11.54 -0.96 -17.43
C ASN A 108 11.51 0.26 -16.49
N GLU A 109 11.88 1.43 -17.02
CA GLU A 109 11.88 2.71 -16.29
C GLU A 109 10.48 3.13 -15.80
N SER A 110 9.41 2.52 -16.34
CA SER A 110 8.04 2.78 -15.88
C SER A 110 7.64 1.97 -14.64
N SER A 111 8.44 0.95 -14.31
CA SER A 111 8.19 0.09 -13.18
C SER A 111 8.64 0.74 -11.86
N ARG A 112 7.77 0.70 -10.84
CA ARG A 112 8.08 1.28 -9.52
C ARG A 112 9.00 0.41 -8.68
N CYS A 113 9.11 -0.88 -9.00
CA CYS A 113 9.96 -1.79 -8.25
C CYS A 113 11.38 -1.85 -8.82
N GLN A 114 11.56 -1.51 -10.09
CA GLN A 114 12.86 -1.43 -10.72
C GLN A 114 13.66 -0.29 -10.07
N LYS A 115 14.86 -0.60 -9.56
CA LYS A 115 15.87 0.34 -9.10
C LYS A 115 17.24 -0.18 -9.50
N ASP A 116 18.02 0.62 -10.20
CA ASP A 116 19.41 0.31 -10.57
C ASP A 116 19.62 -1.08 -11.20
N GLY A 117 18.73 -1.48 -12.11
CA GLY A 117 18.76 -2.80 -12.76
C GLY A 117 18.24 -3.97 -11.93
N GLU A 118 17.73 -3.74 -10.72
CA GLU A 118 17.24 -4.78 -9.81
C GLU A 118 15.81 -4.50 -9.33
N CYS A 119 15.16 -5.52 -8.76
CA CYS A 119 13.87 -5.35 -8.10
C CYS A 119 14.09 -5.00 -6.63
N CYS A 120 13.62 -3.82 -6.20
CA CYS A 120 13.72 -3.41 -4.80
C CYS A 120 12.84 -4.22 -3.82
N TYR A 121 12.03 -5.15 -4.33
CA TYR A 121 11.29 -6.14 -3.54
C TYR A 121 11.96 -7.52 -3.51
N GLY A 122 13.09 -7.70 -4.21
CA GLY A 122 13.88 -8.93 -4.19
C GLY A 122 13.38 -10.04 -5.13
N PHE A 123 12.56 -9.70 -6.14
CA PHE A 123 12.15 -10.64 -7.18
C PHE A 123 13.21 -10.76 -8.30
N PRO A 124 13.40 -11.94 -8.89
CA PRO A 124 12.88 -13.24 -8.44
C PRO A 124 13.47 -13.66 -7.08
N HIS A 125 12.65 -14.18 -6.18
CA HIS A 125 13.12 -14.67 -4.88
C HIS A 125 13.78 -16.04 -5.03
N PRO A 126 14.89 -16.37 -4.35
CA PRO A 126 15.58 -17.66 -4.52
C PRO A 126 14.68 -18.87 -4.13
N LEU A 127 14.95 -20.04 -4.74
CA LEU A 127 14.36 -21.31 -4.30
C LEU A 127 14.89 -21.68 -2.92
N ASN A 128 14.03 -22.32 -2.14
CA ASN A 128 14.30 -22.68 -0.77
C ASN A 128 13.37 -23.82 -0.32
N GLU A 129 13.92 -24.90 0.19
CA GLU A 129 13.15 -26.09 0.58
C GLU A 129 12.35 -25.91 1.88
N THR A 130 12.77 -24.99 2.76
CA THR A 130 12.18 -24.86 4.11
C THR A 130 12.08 -23.42 4.56
N THR A 131 10.94 -23.05 5.17
CA THR A 131 10.78 -21.73 5.77
C THR A 131 11.68 -21.59 7.01
N HIS A 132 12.50 -20.54 7.06
CA HIS A 132 13.43 -20.29 8.17
C HIS A 132 13.65 -18.79 8.41
N LEU A 133 14.20 -18.46 9.58
CA LEU A 133 14.65 -17.11 9.90
C LEU A 133 16.07 -16.91 9.39
N ASP A 134 16.28 -15.90 8.53
CA ASP A 134 17.63 -15.48 8.17
C ASP A 134 18.28 -14.76 9.37
N PRO A 135 19.39 -15.29 9.93
CA PRO A 135 20.01 -14.73 11.12
C PRO A 135 20.57 -13.31 10.90
N PHE A 136 20.91 -12.95 9.66
CA PHE A 136 21.49 -11.64 9.36
C PHE A 136 20.42 -10.56 9.18
N SER A 137 19.45 -10.77 8.29
CA SER A 137 18.40 -9.79 8.03
C SER A 137 17.26 -9.80 9.05
N GLN A 138 17.16 -10.85 9.88
CA GLN A 138 16.05 -11.05 10.81
C GLN A 138 14.69 -11.03 10.09
N ARG A 139 14.65 -11.64 8.90
CA ARG A 139 13.43 -11.83 8.08
C ARG A 139 13.18 -13.30 7.84
N ILE A 140 11.91 -13.64 7.63
CA ILE A 140 11.51 -14.97 7.22
C ILE A 140 11.85 -15.17 5.74
N VAL A 141 12.62 -16.21 5.46
CA VAL A 141 12.83 -16.75 4.12
C VAL A 141 11.83 -17.87 3.94
N TYR A 142 10.85 -17.66 3.07
CA TYR A 142 9.77 -18.62 2.83
C TYR A 142 10.22 -19.79 1.95
N ARG A 143 9.59 -20.95 2.14
CA ARG A 143 9.71 -22.09 1.24
C ARG A 143 9.20 -21.74 -0.18
N ARG A 144 9.99 -22.11 -1.19
CA ARG A 144 9.76 -21.98 -2.64
C ARG A 144 10.47 -23.15 -3.32
N ARG A 145 9.76 -24.22 -3.66
CA ARG A 145 10.38 -25.48 -4.13
C ARG A 145 10.45 -25.59 -5.64
N HIS A 146 9.68 -24.79 -6.37
CA HIS A 146 9.55 -24.90 -7.81
C HIS A 146 9.84 -23.57 -8.50
N GLU A 147 10.32 -23.62 -9.73
CA GLU A 147 10.65 -22.44 -10.54
C GLU A 147 9.45 -21.48 -10.67
N GLU A 148 8.24 -22.02 -10.68
CA GLU A 148 6.99 -21.25 -10.72
C GLU A 148 6.76 -20.36 -9.48
N ASP A 149 7.49 -20.61 -8.38
CA ASP A 149 7.35 -19.90 -7.11
C ASP A 149 8.16 -18.61 -7.05
N HIS A 150 9.19 -18.43 -7.88
CA HIS A 150 10.13 -17.31 -7.80
C HIS A 150 9.48 -15.92 -7.83
N MET A 151 8.35 -15.82 -8.54
CA MET A 151 7.62 -14.57 -8.76
C MET A 151 6.38 -14.43 -7.88
N ILE A 152 6.13 -15.36 -6.96
CA ILE A 152 4.95 -15.34 -6.11
C ILE A 152 5.21 -14.49 -4.87
N ALA A 153 4.42 -13.44 -4.68
CA ALA A 153 4.31 -12.79 -3.39
C ALA A 153 3.60 -13.73 -2.40
N GLN A 154 4.24 -13.93 -1.25
CA GLN A 154 3.74 -14.50 -0.02
C GLN A 154 2.31 -14.02 0.33
N TYR A 155 1.45 -14.99 0.61
CA TYR A 155 0.02 -14.84 0.79
C TYR A 155 -0.49 -15.83 1.85
N SER A 156 -1.64 -15.54 2.45
CA SER A 156 -2.36 -16.54 3.24
C SER A 156 -3.47 -17.17 2.39
N PRO A 157 -3.50 -18.51 2.19
CA PRO A 157 -4.54 -19.18 1.40
C PRO A 157 -5.96 -18.78 1.79
N VAL A 158 -6.24 -18.78 3.10
CA VAL A 158 -7.57 -18.47 3.65
C VAL A 158 -7.94 -17.01 3.43
N LEU A 159 -7.01 -16.09 3.72
CA LEU A 159 -7.28 -14.66 3.53
C LEU A 159 -7.42 -14.29 2.06
N LEU A 160 -6.65 -14.93 1.17
CA LEU A 160 -6.74 -14.70 -0.27
C LEU A 160 -8.07 -15.18 -0.85
N LEU A 161 -8.55 -16.35 -0.42
CA LEU A 161 -9.88 -16.87 -0.81
C LEU A 161 -11.01 -15.94 -0.33
N LEU A 162 -10.92 -15.46 0.92
CA LEU A 162 -11.89 -14.52 1.50
C LEU A 162 -11.85 -13.15 0.79
N TRP A 163 -10.65 -12.62 0.58
CA TRP A 163 -10.44 -11.28 0.03
C TRP A 163 -10.58 -11.23 -1.50
N ASN A 164 -10.39 -12.33 -2.21
CA ASN A 164 -10.54 -12.43 -3.68
C ASN A 164 -9.96 -11.21 -4.41
N GLY A 165 -8.69 -10.92 -4.12
CA GLY A 165 -7.98 -9.73 -4.54
C GLY A 165 -6.53 -9.75 -4.01
N HIS A 166 -5.71 -8.79 -4.44
CA HIS A 166 -4.33 -8.68 -3.97
C HIS A 166 -4.29 -8.46 -2.44
N CYS A 167 -3.62 -9.37 -1.73
CA CYS A 167 -3.40 -9.33 -0.28
C CYS A 167 -2.05 -9.99 0.03
N HIS A 168 -1.02 -9.15 0.20
CA HIS A 168 0.30 -9.60 0.63
C HIS A 168 0.30 -9.79 2.15
N VAL A 169 0.81 -10.92 2.61
CA VAL A 169 0.89 -11.27 4.04
C VAL A 169 2.33 -11.69 4.34
N ASP A 170 2.91 -11.08 5.36
CA ASP A 170 4.28 -11.36 5.79
C ASP A 170 4.34 -11.54 7.31
N ILE A 171 5.29 -12.37 7.76
CA ILE A 171 5.56 -12.67 9.15
C ILE A 171 6.71 -11.80 9.63
N ALA A 172 6.35 -10.89 10.51
CA ALA A 172 7.21 -9.90 11.11
C ALA A 172 7.83 -10.44 12.40
N VAL A 173 9.14 -10.75 12.39
CA VAL A 173 9.87 -11.19 13.59
C VAL A 173 10.85 -10.15 14.14
N SER A 174 11.20 -9.13 13.35
CA SER A 174 12.15 -8.09 13.75
C SER A 174 11.47 -6.79 14.19
N HIS A 175 12.22 -5.99 14.94
CA HIS A 175 11.81 -4.65 15.35
C HIS A 175 11.58 -3.70 14.16
N HIS A 176 12.09 -4.03 12.96
CA HIS A 176 11.83 -3.29 11.73
C HIS A 176 10.33 -3.17 11.41
N THR A 177 9.50 -4.08 11.90
CA THR A 177 8.04 -4.01 11.79
C THR A 177 7.47 -2.79 12.51
N PHE A 178 8.06 -2.39 13.65
CA PHE A 178 7.65 -1.16 14.33
C PHE A 178 7.99 0.07 13.48
N VAL A 179 9.18 0.13 12.87
CA VAL A 179 9.57 1.21 11.96
C VAL A 179 8.64 1.28 10.75
N TYR A 180 8.34 0.12 10.16
CA TYR A 180 7.37 0.00 9.06
C TYR A 180 6.00 0.56 9.47
N MET A 181 5.52 0.22 10.66
CA MET A 181 4.23 0.68 11.17
C MET A 181 4.21 2.19 11.42
N PHE A 182 5.24 2.75 12.07
CA PHE A 182 5.34 4.19 12.28
C PHE A 182 5.38 4.95 10.97
N LYS A 183 6.03 4.43 9.93
CA LYS A 183 6.04 5.05 8.60
C LYS A 183 4.63 5.28 8.07
N TYR A 184 3.70 4.33 8.19
CA TYR A 184 2.32 4.49 7.68
C TYR A 184 1.40 5.24 8.65
N VAL A 185 1.57 5.05 9.96
CA VAL A 185 0.79 5.78 10.97
C VAL A 185 1.14 7.28 10.96
N ALA A 186 2.42 7.61 10.77
CA ALA A 186 2.91 8.99 10.73
C ALA A 186 2.97 9.57 9.32
N LYS A 187 2.55 8.82 8.29
CA LYS A 187 2.51 9.34 6.92
C LYS A 187 1.48 10.47 6.87
N GLY A 188 1.97 11.68 6.61
CA GLY A 188 1.11 12.84 6.36
C GLY A 188 0.25 12.65 5.10
N PRO A 189 -0.77 13.50 4.90
CA PRO A 189 -1.59 13.45 3.70
C PRO A 189 -0.78 13.79 2.44
N ASP A 190 -1.24 13.31 1.29
CA ASP A 190 -0.68 13.73 0.01
C ASP A 190 -0.91 15.24 -0.17
N THR A 191 0.13 15.95 -0.61
CA THR A 191 0.08 17.39 -0.88
C THR A 191 0.37 17.67 -2.34
N ALA A 192 -0.35 18.63 -2.92
CA ALA A 192 -0.07 19.18 -4.23
C ALA A 192 0.34 20.64 -4.08
N GLU A 193 1.30 21.06 -4.88
CA GLU A 193 1.70 22.46 -5.02
C GLU A 193 1.08 23.00 -6.30
N TYR A 194 0.32 24.10 -6.18
CA TYR A 194 -0.26 24.77 -7.32
C TYR A 194 -0.16 26.29 -7.17
N ARG A 195 -0.28 26.97 -8.31
CA ARG A 195 -0.30 28.44 -8.39
C ARG A 195 -1.61 28.88 -9.00
N ILE A 196 -2.28 29.82 -8.35
CA ILE A 196 -3.42 30.53 -8.94
C ILE A 196 -2.84 31.68 -9.75
N ARG A 197 -3.02 31.66 -11.08
CA ARG A 197 -2.67 32.81 -11.92
C ARG A 197 -3.89 33.72 -12.03
N GLU A 198 -3.76 34.98 -11.65
CA GLU A 198 -4.74 35.99 -12.05
C GLU A 198 -4.61 36.22 -13.56
N GLU A 199 -5.73 36.24 -14.28
CA GLU A 199 -5.75 36.73 -15.66
C GLU A 199 -5.50 38.24 -15.62
N THR A 200 -4.28 38.67 -15.91
CA THR A 200 -4.00 40.07 -16.18
C THR A 200 -4.70 40.46 -17.48
N GLN A 201 -5.82 41.18 -17.35
CA GLN A 201 -6.40 41.92 -18.46
C GLN A 201 -5.32 42.81 -19.08
N HIS A 202 -5.30 42.79 -20.40
CA HIS A 202 -4.26 43.31 -21.25
C HIS A 202 -4.33 44.85 -21.32
N ASP A 203 -3.87 45.56 -20.28
CA ASP A 203 -3.74 47.01 -20.33
C ASP A 203 -2.29 47.46 -20.58
N ARG A 204 -2.11 47.74 -21.86
CA ARG A 204 -1.22 48.68 -22.56
C ARG A 204 -0.26 49.52 -21.71
N ASN A 205 0.99 49.50 -22.17
CA ASN A 205 1.99 50.57 -22.16
C ASN A 205 2.24 51.27 -20.82
N ASP A 206 3.38 50.95 -20.18
CA ASP A 206 4.31 51.98 -19.69
C ASP A 206 5.69 51.35 -19.45
N ALA A 207 6.69 51.87 -20.17
CA ALA A 207 8.03 51.32 -20.31
C ALA A 207 9.04 51.87 -19.30
N GLU A 208 8.60 52.27 -18.11
CA GLU A 208 9.49 52.74 -17.04
C GLU A 208 9.29 51.94 -15.74
N SER A 209 10.39 51.40 -15.22
CA SER A 209 10.56 50.56 -14.00
C SER A 209 10.56 49.02 -14.12
N VAL A 210 10.94 48.46 -15.27
CA VAL A 210 11.05 47.00 -15.49
C VAL A 210 12.00 46.28 -14.51
N ALA A 211 13.04 46.94 -14.00
CA ALA A 211 14.02 46.31 -13.09
C ALA A 211 13.53 46.24 -11.62
N ALA A 212 12.94 47.31 -11.08
CA ALA A 212 12.49 47.35 -9.68
C ALA A 212 11.17 46.59 -9.44
N ARG A 213 10.31 46.48 -10.46
CA ARG A 213 9.14 45.59 -10.41
C ARG A 213 9.53 44.12 -10.45
N ASN A 214 10.66 43.76 -11.05
CA ASN A 214 11.05 42.35 -11.26
C ASN A 214 11.54 41.65 -9.99
N GLU A 215 12.28 42.32 -9.09
CA GLU A 215 12.75 41.68 -7.85
C GLU A 215 11.62 41.50 -6.83
N HIS A 216 10.76 42.51 -6.66
CA HIS A 216 9.58 42.40 -5.79
C HIS A 216 8.52 41.46 -6.37
N ALA A 217 8.36 41.39 -7.69
CA ALA A 217 7.54 40.38 -8.34
C ALA A 217 8.15 38.99 -8.23
N GLN A 218 9.46 38.80 -8.40
CA GLN A 218 10.12 37.49 -8.25
C GLN A 218 10.05 36.95 -6.81
N ALA A 219 10.20 37.82 -5.80
CA ALA A 219 9.99 37.44 -4.40
C ALA A 219 8.54 37.02 -4.13
N LYS A 220 7.55 37.76 -4.67
CA LYS A 220 6.12 37.40 -4.57
C LYS A 220 5.77 36.14 -5.38
N ILE A 221 6.39 35.94 -6.55
CA ILE A 221 6.28 34.75 -7.42
C ILE A 221 6.78 33.48 -6.71
N ALA A 222 7.77 33.61 -5.82
CA ALA A 222 8.26 32.52 -4.97
C ALA A 222 7.31 32.22 -3.79
N GLU A 223 6.58 33.22 -3.29
CA GLU A 223 5.60 33.10 -2.20
C GLU A 223 4.22 32.58 -2.66
N ASP A 224 3.89 32.66 -3.95
CA ASP A 224 2.58 32.28 -4.51
C ASP A 224 2.35 30.76 -4.73
N PHE A 225 3.26 29.91 -4.24
CA PHE A 225 3.05 28.45 -4.28
C PHE A 225 2.20 28.02 -3.10
N ILE A 226 0.93 27.68 -3.37
CA ILE A 226 0.03 27.12 -2.37
C ILE A 226 0.29 25.62 -2.29
N ARG A 227 0.82 25.19 -1.14
CA ARG A 227 0.86 23.78 -0.78
C ARG A 227 -0.48 23.38 -0.16
N ALA A 228 -1.33 22.72 -0.95
CA ALA A 228 -2.61 22.24 -0.47
C ALA A 228 -2.62 20.74 -0.29
N ARG A 229 -3.53 20.28 0.57
CA ARG A 229 -3.84 18.87 0.70
C ARG A 229 -4.59 18.38 -0.53
N TYR A 230 -4.11 17.31 -1.14
CA TYR A 230 -4.84 16.58 -2.16
C TYR A 230 -5.82 15.59 -1.49
N LEU A 231 -7.07 15.58 -1.96
CA LEU A 231 -8.11 14.63 -1.52
C LEU A 231 -8.68 13.94 -2.76
N SER A 232 -8.53 12.62 -2.83
CA SER A 232 -9.20 11.82 -3.85
C SER A 232 -10.70 11.71 -3.58
N ALA A 233 -11.53 11.48 -4.61
CA ALA A 233 -12.98 11.38 -4.46
C ALA A 233 -13.41 10.24 -3.51
N THR A 234 -12.66 9.14 -3.51
CA THR A 234 -12.78 7.99 -2.60
C THR A 234 -12.35 8.32 -1.18
N GLU A 235 -11.26 9.08 -0.97
CA GLU A 235 -10.89 9.58 0.36
C GLU A 235 -11.99 10.50 0.92
N ALA A 236 -12.49 11.42 0.09
CA ALA A 236 -13.59 12.30 0.47
C ALA A 236 -14.84 11.49 0.88
N ALA A 237 -15.23 10.50 0.08
CA ALA A 237 -16.34 9.60 0.41
C ALA A 237 -16.10 8.81 1.70
N TRP A 238 -14.87 8.33 1.94
CA TRP A 238 -14.50 7.64 3.19
C TRP A 238 -14.73 8.52 4.41
N ARG A 239 -14.31 9.79 4.34
CA ARG A 239 -14.47 10.79 5.39
C ARG A 239 -15.92 11.19 5.60
N ILE A 240 -16.68 11.43 4.52
CA ILE A 240 -18.12 11.79 4.59
C ILE A 240 -18.92 10.70 5.31
N PHE A 241 -18.57 9.42 5.11
CA PHE A 241 -19.20 8.31 5.82
C PHE A 241 -18.72 8.12 7.26
N GLY A 242 -17.85 8.99 7.79
CA GLY A 242 -17.36 8.92 9.16
C GLY A 242 -16.45 7.73 9.44
N ASN A 243 -15.82 7.15 8.42
CA ASN A 243 -14.93 6.00 8.64
C ASN A 243 -13.56 6.45 9.16
N GLU A 244 -13.03 5.73 10.14
CA GLU A 244 -11.69 5.96 10.69
C GLU A 244 -10.60 5.60 9.66
N LEU A 245 -9.59 6.46 9.51
CA LEU A 245 -8.41 6.17 8.68
C LEU A 245 -7.40 5.31 9.41
N THR A 246 -7.28 5.52 10.72
CA THR A 246 -6.35 4.78 11.56
C THR A 246 -7.14 4.19 12.71
N HIS A 247 -6.95 2.89 12.94
CA HIS A 247 -7.56 2.16 14.04
C HIS A 247 -6.47 1.43 14.83
N LYS A 248 -6.56 1.46 16.16
CA LYS A 248 -5.60 0.81 17.07
C LYS A 248 -6.35 0.09 18.19
N THR A 249 -6.00 -1.17 18.42
CA THR A 249 -6.46 -1.98 19.56
C THR A 249 -5.24 -2.58 20.25
N PRO A 250 -5.05 -2.42 21.58
CA PRO A 250 -5.74 -1.44 22.42
C PRO A 250 -5.50 -0.01 21.92
N SER A 251 -6.40 0.90 22.25
CA SER A 251 -6.28 2.29 21.82
C SER A 251 -5.14 2.97 22.58
N VAL A 252 -4.19 3.55 21.83
CA VAL A 252 -3.07 4.31 22.39
C VAL A 252 -3.23 5.77 21.98
N GLN A 253 -3.37 6.64 22.98
CA GLN A 253 -3.42 8.08 22.81
C GLN A 253 -2.13 8.70 23.33
N ARG A 254 -1.49 9.55 22.53
CA ARG A 254 -0.37 10.35 23.01
C ARG A 254 -0.95 11.48 23.87
N LEU A 255 -0.62 11.49 25.15
CA LEU A 255 -0.95 12.63 26.00
C LEU A 255 -0.11 13.83 25.57
N ALA A 256 -0.73 15.00 25.49
CA ALA A 256 0.01 16.25 25.37
C ALA A 256 0.74 16.46 26.71
N ILE A 257 2.04 16.20 26.73
CA ILE A 257 2.90 16.71 27.78
C ILE A 257 3.22 18.12 27.33
N HIS A 258 2.57 19.10 27.97
CA HIS A 258 2.94 20.50 27.83
C HIS A 258 4.27 20.69 28.56
N ASP A 259 5.27 21.25 27.88
CA ASP A 259 6.44 21.87 28.52
C ASP A 259 6.11 23.34 28.83
#